data_AF-A0A7K3S8S8-F1
#
_entry.id   AF-A0A7K3S8S8-F1
#
_cell.length_a   1.000
_cell.length_b   1.000
_cell.length_c   1.000
_cell.angle_alpha   90.00
_cell.angle_beta   90.00
_cell.angle_gamma   90.00
#
_symmetry.space_group_name_H-M   'P 1'
#
loop_
_entity.id
_entity.type
_entity.pdbx_description
1 polymer ?
#
loop_
_entity_poly.entity_id
_entity_poly.type
_entity_poly.pdbx_seq_one_letter_code
_entity_poly.pdbx_strand_id
1 'polypeptide(L)'
;GGVPRAVVPLVHGQGLLMPAEYGGWYGVKVATVAPGNPARGLRRINATYLLHDSATLTPVALLDGVALTALRTPAVSVAACLERLRALHARYGGLR
;
A
#
# COMPACT_ATOMS: atom_id res chain seq x y z
N GLY A 1 1.81 16.38 8.00
CA GLY A 1 2.72 16.48 6.85
C GLY A 1 3.11 15.07 6.46
N GLY A 2 3.04 14.70 5.18
CA GLY A 2 3.36 13.34 4.76
C GLY A 2 4.83 13.03 4.98
N VAL A 3 5.13 11.92 5.64
CA VAL A 3 6.52 11.46 5.78
C VAL A 3 7.01 10.99 4.40
N PRO A 4 8.13 11.52 3.87
CA PRO A 4 8.59 11.15 2.55
C PRO A 4 9.04 9.68 2.50
N ARG A 5 8.84 9.04 1.35
CA ARG A 5 9.41 7.71 1.10
C ARG A 5 10.94 7.82 1.06
N ALA A 6 11.63 6.82 1.61
CA ALA A 6 13.08 6.67 1.46
C ALA A 6 13.39 5.55 0.45
N VAL A 7 14.36 5.78 -0.42
CA VAL A 7 14.91 4.80 -1.35
C VAL A 7 16.30 4.42 -0.85
N VAL A 8 16.54 3.13 -0.66
CA VAL A 8 17.81 2.60 -0.16
C VAL A 8 18.46 1.79 -1.28
N PRO A 9 19.60 2.21 -1.86
CA PRO A 9 20.28 1.42 -2.87
C PRO A 9 20.80 0.11 -2.26
N LEU A 10 20.66 -0.99 -2.99
CA LEU A 10 21.15 -2.31 -2.60
C LEU A 10 21.95 -2.92 -3.75
N VAL A 11 22.89 -3.82 -3.45
CA VAL A 11 23.76 -4.46 -4.47
C VAL A 11 22.95 -5.11 -5.61
N HIS A 12 21.77 -5.65 -5.32
CA HIS A 12 20.92 -6.36 -6.29
C HIS A 12 19.59 -5.65 -6.59
N GLY A 13 19.48 -4.35 -6.30
CA GLY A 13 18.27 -3.58 -6.56
C GLY A 13 18.10 -2.41 -5.60
N GLN A 14 16.90 -2.25 -5.04
CA GLN A 14 16.62 -1.18 -4.08
C GLN A 14 15.62 -1.60 -3.01
N GLY A 15 15.81 -1.07 -1.81
CA GLY A 15 14.83 -1.05 -0.74
C GLY A 15 14.00 0.24 -0.79
N LEU A 16 12.77 0.16 -0.30
CA LEU A 16 11.85 1.27 -0.14
C LEU A 16 11.29 1.24 1.27
N LEU A 17 11.41 2.37 1.99
CA LEU A 17 10.72 2.59 3.25
C LEU A 17 9.63 3.63 3.02
N MET A 18 8.40 3.29 3.36
CA MET A 18 7.24 4.15 3.16
C MET A 18 6.47 4.29 4.48
N PRO A 19 6.95 5.15 5.40
CA PRO A 19 6.22 5.48 6.62
C PRO A 19 4.96 6.30 6.31
N ALA A 20 3.91 6.09 7.09
CA ALA A 20 2.70 6.88 7.08
C ALA A 20 2.07 6.89 8.48
N GLU A 21 1.38 7.97 8.81
CA GLU A 21 0.60 8.09 10.03
C GLU A 21 -0.77 8.68 9.71
N TYR A 22 -1.83 8.02 10.17
CA TYR A 22 -3.20 8.46 9.95
C TYR A 22 -4.17 7.78 10.92
N GLY A 23 -5.15 8.53 11.44
CA GLY A 23 -6.30 7.95 12.16
C GLY A 23 -5.94 7.12 13.39
N GLY A 24 -4.91 7.53 14.15
CA GLY A 24 -4.44 6.80 15.34
C GLY A 24 -3.45 5.66 15.05
N TRP A 25 -3.01 5.54 13.81
CA TRP A 25 -2.11 4.47 13.37
C TRP A 25 -0.84 5.04 12.77
N TYR A 26 0.29 4.43 13.13
CA TYR A 26 1.56 4.60 12.44
C TYR A 26 1.93 3.30 11.73
N GLY A 27 2.39 3.36 10.50
CA GLY A 27 2.88 2.15 9.85
C GLY A 27 3.94 2.39 8.80
N VAL A 28 4.78 1.39 8.59
CA VAL A 28 5.89 1.42 7.64
C VAL A 28 5.76 0.27 6.68
N LYS A 29 5.68 0.59 5.39
CA LYS A 29 5.88 -0.41 4.35
C LYS A 29 7.37 -0.55 4.07
N VAL A 30 7.88 -1.76 4.20
CA VAL A 30 9.22 -2.13 3.75
C VAL A 30 9.05 -2.92 2.46
N ALA A 31 9.59 -2.43 1.36
CA ALA A 31 9.51 -3.11 0.08
C ALA A 31 10.88 -3.23 -0.58
N THR A 32 11.07 -4.26 -1.39
CA THR A 32 12.26 -4.43 -2.21
C THR A 32 11.87 -4.55 -3.67
N VAL A 33 12.66 -3.95 -4.55
CA VAL A 33 12.62 -4.20 -5.99
C VAL A 33 13.93 -4.90 -6.37
N ALA A 34 13.82 -6.16 -6.79
CA ALA A 34 14.95 -7.01 -7.17
C ALA A 34 14.84 -7.37 -8.67
N PRO A 35 15.50 -6.61 -9.57
CA PRO A 35 15.35 -6.79 -11.02
C PRO A 35 15.73 -8.19 -11.53
N GLY A 36 16.69 -8.87 -10.88
CA GLY A 36 17.17 -10.20 -11.26
C GLY A 36 16.33 -11.39 -10.77
N ASN A 37 15.35 -11.17 -9.89
CA ASN A 37 14.53 -12.25 -9.34
C ASN A 37 13.70 -13.03 -10.38
N PRO A 38 13.13 -12.40 -11.42
CA PRO A 38 12.37 -13.14 -12.44
C PRO A 38 13.18 -14.24 -13.13
N ALA A 39 14.49 -14.01 -13.37
CA ALA A 39 15.39 -15.03 -13.95
C ALA A 39 15.59 -16.25 -13.03
N ARG A 40 15.24 -16.12 -11.75
CA ARG A 40 15.32 -17.17 -10.72
C ARG A 40 13.95 -17.75 -10.36
N GLY A 41 12.89 -17.39 -11.10
CA GLY A 41 11.51 -17.78 -10.78
C GLY A 41 10.93 -17.10 -9.52
N LEU A 42 11.56 -16.02 -9.04
CA LEU A 42 11.14 -15.29 -7.85
C LEU A 42 10.40 -13.99 -8.20
N ARG A 43 9.61 -13.47 -7.25
CA ARG A 43 8.92 -12.18 -7.42
C ARG A 43 9.90 -11.02 -7.50
N ARG A 44 9.68 -10.12 -8.46
CA ARG A 44 10.44 -8.86 -8.62
C ARG A 44 10.24 -7.91 -7.44
N ILE A 45 9.02 -7.85 -6.91
CA ILE A 45 8.63 -6.97 -5.80
C ILE A 45 8.22 -7.85 -4.62
N ASN A 46 8.79 -7.55 -3.46
CA ASN A 46 8.41 -8.13 -2.17
C ASN A 46 8.12 -6.99 -1.21
N ALA A 47 7.22 -7.19 -0.25
CA ALA A 47 6.89 -6.17 0.72
C ALA A 47 6.24 -6.75 1.99
N THR A 48 6.50 -6.09 3.12
CA THR A 48 5.79 -6.25 4.39
C THR A 48 5.31 -4.89 4.88
N TYR A 49 4.30 -4.89 5.75
CA TYR A 49 3.80 -3.69 6.40
C TYR A 49 3.73 -3.92 7.91
N LEU A 50 4.42 -3.08 8.67
CA LEU A 50 4.40 -3.10 10.13
C LEU A 50 3.49 -1.97 10.62
N LEU A 51 2.44 -2.32 11.34
CA LEU A 51 1.44 -1.41 11.90
C LEU A 51 1.67 -1.24 13.41
N HIS A 52 1.58 -0.01 13.89
CA HIS A 52 1.68 0.36 15.29
C HIS A 52 0.50 1.24 15.70
N ASP A 53 0.10 1.14 16.95
CA ASP A 53 -0.71 2.15 17.60
C ASP A 53 0.12 3.45 17.70
N SER A 54 -0.41 4.58 17.21
CA SER A 54 0.38 5.81 17.13
C SER A 54 0.56 6.51 18.47
N ALA A 55 -0.26 6.18 19.48
CA ALA A 55 -0.16 6.77 20.82
C ALA A 55 0.94 6.10 21.66
N THR A 56 1.08 4.78 21.55
CA THR A 56 2.00 3.96 22.34
C THR A 56 3.23 3.50 21.57
N LEU A 57 3.20 3.63 20.23
CA LEU A 57 4.21 3.11 19.31
C LEU A 57 4.42 1.60 19.41
N THR A 58 3.46 0.88 20.01
CA THR A 58 3.53 -0.57 20.15
C THR A 58 3.10 -1.26 18.85
N PRO A 59 3.78 -2.35 18.44
CA PRO A 59 3.42 -3.08 17.24
C PRO A 59 2.09 -3.81 17.43
N VAL A 60 1.20 -3.65 16.46
CA VAL A 60 -0.15 -4.26 16.47
C VAL A 60 -0.25 -5.39 15.46
N ALA A 61 0.38 -5.26 14.29
CA ALA A 61 0.34 -6.30 13.27
C ALA A 61 1.53 -6.24 12.30
N LEU A 62 1.93 -7.41 11.80
CA LEU A 62 2.77 -7.57 10.62
C LEU A 62 1.91 -8.14 9.48
N LEU A 63 1.83 -7.41 8.37
CA LEU A 63 0.94 -7.72 7.26
C LEU A 63 1.74 -7.96 5.97
N ASP A 64 1.16 -8.74 5.05
CA ASP A 64 1.69 -8.89 3.69
C ASP A 64 1.55 -7.56 2.93
N GLY A 65 2.70 -6.95 2.62
CA GLY A 65 2.75 -5.66 1.95
C GLY A 65 2.46 -5.72 0.45
N VAL A 66 2.59 -6.91 -0.17
CA VAL A 66 2.24 -7.15 -1.58
C VAL A 66 0.72 -7.24 -1.71
N ALA A 67 0.07 -8.03 -0.85
CA ALA A 67 -1.39 -8.13 -0.79
C ALA A 67 -2.04 -6.76 -0.51
N LEU A 68 -1.52 -6.00 0.47
CA LEU A 68 -1.98 -4.64 0.73
C LEU A 68 -1.83 -3.71 -0.49
N THR A 69 -0.75 -3.85 -1.26
CA THR A 69 -0.55 -3.05 -2.48
C THR A 69 -1.56 -3.44 -3.57
N ALA A 70 -1.89 -4.72 -3.68
CA ALA A 70 -2.89 -5.23 -4.62
C ALA A 70 -4.30 -4.73 -4.29
N LEU A 71 -4.64 -4.59 -3.00
CA LEU A 71 -5.95 -4.09 -2.55
C LEU A 71 -6.08 -2.57 -2.61
N ARG A 72 -5.03 -1.83 -2.18
CA ARG A 72 -5.13 -0.37 -2.06
C ARG A 72 -5.18 0.35 -3.40
N THR A 73 -4.53 -0.18 -4.43
CA THR A 73 -4.50 0.43 -5.76
C THR A 73 -5.90 0.52 -6.37
N PRO A 74 -6.67 -0.58 -6.49
CA PRO A 74 -8.05 -0.50 -6.96
C PRO A 74 -8.94 0.27 -5.99
N ALA A 75 -8.74 0.15 -4.66
CA ALA A 75 -9.54 0.91 -3.69
C ALA A 75 -9.38 2.43 -3.84
N VAL A 76 -8.16 2.93 -4.06
CA VAL A 76 -7.91 4.37 -4.32
C VAL A 76 -8.51 4.80 -5.66
N SER A 77 -8.39 3.98 -6.71
CA SER A 77 -9.04 4.26 -8.00
C SER A 77 -10.56 4.34 -7.88
N VAL A 78 -11.18 3.44 -7.11
CA VAL A 78 -12.62 3.46 -6.83
C VAL A 78 -12.97 4.69 -6.00
N ALA A 79 -12.23 5.00 -4.94
CA ALA A 79 -12.47 6.17 -4.09
C ALA A 79 -12.45 7.48 -4.90
N ALA A 80 -11.51 7.62 -5.84
CA ALA A 80 -11.40 8.81 -6.69
C ALA A 80 -12.63 9.05 -7.58
N CYS A 81 -13.33 7.99 -7.97
CA CYS A 81 -14.52 8.06 -8.83
C CYS A 81 -15.83 7.72 -8.09
N LEU A 82 -15.79 7.55 -6.78
CA LEU A 82 -16.90 6.95 -6.01
C LEU A 82 -18.18 7.76 -6.11
N GLU A 83 -18.08 9.09 -6.01
CA GLU A 83 -19.23 10.00 -6.14
C GLU A 83 -19.86 9.89 -7.54
N ARG A 84 -19.03 9.80 -8.58
CA ARG A 84 -19.51 9.61 -9.96
C ARG A 84 -20.17 8.25 -10.15
N LEU A 85 -19.61 7.19 -9.57
CA LEU A 85 -20.17 5.84 -9.61
C LEU A 85 -21.52 5.78 -8.88
N ARG A 86 -21.65 6.43 -7.71
CA ARG A 86 -22.90 6.56 -6.97
C ARG A 86 -23.97 7.31 -7.77
N ALA A 87 -23.61 8.43 -8.39
CA ALA A 87 -24.52 9.21 -9.23
C ALA A 87 -25.02 8.42 -10.45
N LEU A 88 -24.14 7.64 -11.10
CA LEU A 88 -24.52 6.75 -12.20
C LEU A 88 -25.46 5.65 -11.69
N HIS A 89 -25.15 5.01 -10.56
CA HIS A 89 -26.01 3.99 -9.98
C HIS A 89 -27.41 4.54 -9.63
N ALA A 90 -27.52 5.74 -9.06
CA ALA A 90 -28.81 6.37 -8.79
C ALA A 90 -29.62 6.65 -10.07
N ARG A 91 -28.93 7.07 -11.15
CA ARG A 91 -29.56 7.39 -12.45
C ARG A 91 -30.03 6.16 -13.22
N TYR A 92 -29.33 5.03 -13.10
CA TYR A 92 -29.67 3.77 -13.79
C TYR A 92 -30.39 2.75 -12.90
N GLY A 93 -30.36 2.92 -11.58
CA GLY A 93 -31.01 2.05 -10.59
C GLY A 93 -32.50 2.33 -10.37
N GLY A 94 -33.01 3.48 -10.86
CA GLY A 94 -34.44 3.82 -10.86
C GLY A 94 -35.20 3.40 -12.13
N LEU A 95 -34.56 2.66 -13.05
CA LEU A 95 -35.16 2.15 -14.30
C LEU A 95 -35.49 0.64 -14.22
N ARG A 96 -35.82 0.15 -13.03
CA ARG A 96 -36.38 -1.20 -12.84
C ARG A 96 -37.87 -1.13 -12.58
#